data_AF-X7ZUV0-F1
#
_entry.id   AF-X7ZUV0-F1
#
_cell.length_a   1.000
_cell.length_b   1.000
_cell.length_c   1.000
_cell.angle_alpha   90.00
_cell.angle_beta   90.00
_cell.angle_gamma   90.00
#
_symmetry.space_group_name_H-M   'P 1'
#
loop_
_entity.id
_entity.type
_entity.pdbx_description
1 polymer ?
#
loop_
_entity_poly.entity_id
_entity_poly.type
_entity_poly.pdbx_seq_one_letter_code
_entity_poly.pdbx_strand_id
1 'polypeptide(L)'
;MRPTRWRRSTHAIIGVAVLAVVAALVAAAAWLTSSARDAKTARTSPEPHTVAAPPAVVPVPPAPPRRPKRAVRDAGAAGGRPESGRLGGRITDAMTAKELWHQLDDVPLLPASTNKVLTAAAALLTLDREATVTTRVVAGKEAGVVVLVGGGDPTLSAVPPGGQSWYHDAARISDLAGQVRRSGVKPTAVKVDTSAFTGPKTAPGWDPADIDGGDVAPIEPVMLDGGRVQPATPDSTRSHTRLWMPGARWLPHSASTLRR
;
A
#
# COMPACT_ATOMS: atom_id res chain seq x y z
N MET A 1 -0.48 15.20 85.97
CA MET A 1 0.04 14.28 84.93
C MET A 1 0.18 15.05 83.62
N ARG A 2 1.27 14.80 82.88
CA ARG A 2 1.85 15.65 81.84
C ARG A 2 1.02 15.74 80.55
N PRO A 3 1.11 16.85 79.79
CA PRO A 3 0.36 17.07 78.55
C PRO A 3 1.16 16.59 77.33
N THR A 4 0.48 16.11 76.28
CA THR A 4 1.05 16.06 74.93
C THR A 4 0.07 16.64 73.92
N ARG A 5 0.09 17.97 73.79
CA ARG A 5 -0.39 18.66 72.59
C ARG A 5 0.50 18.20 71.43
N TRP A 6 -0.04 17.43 70.50
CA TRP A 6 0.67 17.13 69.25
C TRP A 6 0.84 18.45 68.48
N ARG A 7 2.09 18.93 68.42
CA ARG A 7 2.42 20.26 67.88
C ARG A 7 2.16 20.26 66.37
N ARG A 8 1.53 21.34 65.88
CA ARG A 8 1.33 21.68 64.46
C ARG A 8 2.60 21.57 63.59
N SER A 9 3.78 21.54 64.21
CA SER A 9 5.08 21.32 63.58
C SER A 9 5.24 19.94 62.93
N THR A 10 4.62 18.88 63.44
CA THR A 10 4.80 17.53 62.87
C THR A 10 4.13 17.39 61.50
N HIS A 11 2.96 18.00 61.31
CA HIS A 11 2.27 18.01 60.01
C HIS A 11 2.96 18.90 58.97
N ALA A 12 3.60 19.99 59.42
CA ALA A 12 4.43 20.83 58.53
C ALA A 12 5.68 20.07 58.03
N ILE A 13 6.33 19.31 58.90
CA ILE A 13 7.51 18.50 58.54
C ILE A 13 7.12 17.40 57.54
N ILE A 14 5.99 16.72 57.77
CA ILE A 14 5.49 15.70 56.84
C ILE A 14 5.12 16.33 55.49
N GLY A 15 4.46 17.50 55.49
CA GLY A 15 4.13 18.22 54.25
C GLY A 15 5.36 18.61 53.43
N VAL A 16 6.42 19.11 54.09
CA VAL A 16 7.68 19.46 53.42
C VAL A 16 8.39 18.21 52.89
N ALA A 17 8.38 17.10 53.63
CA ALA A 17 8.98 15.84 53.18
C ALA A 17 8.27 15.29 51.94
N VAL A 18 6.94 15.33 51.89
CA VAL A 18 6.17 14.89 50.72
C VAL A 18 6.46 15.78 49.49
N LEU A 19 6.52 17.10 49.67
CA LEU A 19 6.86 18.03 48.59
C LEU A 19 8.27 17.79 48.04
N ALA A 20 9.25 17.51 48.90
CA ALA A 20 10.61 17.20 48.49
C ALA A 20 10.69 15.89 47.67
N VAL A 21 9.95 14.85 48.08
CA VAL A 21 9.89 13.58 47.34
C VAL A 21 9.23 13.76 45.98
N VAL A 22 8.13 14.51 45.90
CA VAL A 22 7.45 14.78 44.62
C VAL A 22 8.37 15.58 43.69
N ALA A 23 9.06 16.60 44.19
CA ALA A 23 10.01 17.37 43.40
C ALA A 23 11.17 16.51 42.87
N ALA A 24 11.70 15.61 43.68
CA ALA A 24 12.77 14.69 43.27
C ALA A 24 12.31 13.71 42.18
N LEU A 25 11.08 13.17 42.30
CA LEU A 25 10.51 12.26 41.28
C LEU A 25 10.25 12.98 39.95
N VAL A 26 9.75 14.21 40.00
CA VAL A 26 9.53 15.03 38.78
C VAL A 26 10.86 15.37 38.11
N ALA A 27 11.89 15.73 38.88
CA ALA A 27 13.22 15.99 38.34
C ALA A 27 13.85 14.75 37.70
N ALA A 28 13.74 13.58 38.34
CA ALA A 28 14.22 12.32 37.79
C ALA A 28 13.50 11.92 36.49
N ALA A 29 12.17 12.10 36.43
CA ALA A 29 11.39 11.85 35.23
C ALA A 29 11.73 12.82 34.09
N ALA A 30 11.96 14.10 34.40
CA ALA A 30 12.41 15.08 33.42
C ALA A 30 13.80 14.72 32.85
N TRP A 31 14.72 14.25 33.70
CA TRP A 31 16.07 13.88 33.28
C TRP A 31 16.08 12.64 32.39
N LEU A 32 15.37 11.57 32.78
CA LEU A 32 15.21 10.35 31.99
C LEU A 32 14.54 10.61 30.63
N THR A 33 13.55 11.50 30.58
CA THR A 33 12.85 11.85 29.34
C THR A 33 13.67 12.78 28.43
N SER A 34 14.57 13.59 28.98
CA SER A 34 15.51 14.41 28.19
C SER A 34 16.62 13.56 27.55
N SER A 35 17.24 12.65 28.31
CA SER A 35 18.31 11.78 27.83
C SER A 35 17.84 10.81 26.74
N ALA A 36 16.57 10.38 26.79
CA ALA A 36 15.95 9.56 25.74
C ALA A 36 15.61 10.34 24.46
N ARG A 37 15.54 11.68 24.51
CA ARG A 37 15.29 12.54 23.34
C ARG A 37 16.58 12.83 22.57
N ASP A 38 17.71 13.02 23.27
CA ASP A 38 19.00 13.29 22.63
C ASP A 38 19.52 12.08 21.83
N ALA A 39 19.21 10.85 22.26
CA ALA A 39 19.60 9.63 21.54
C ALA A 39 18.78 9.35 20.26
N LYS A 40 17.74 10.14 19.94
CA LYS A 40 16.84 9.90 18.80
C LYS A 40 16.88 10.99 17.71
N THR A 41 17.83 11.91 17.78
CA THR A 41 17.99 12.93 16.74
C THR A 41 18.85 12.38 15.59
N ALA A 42 18.32 12.49 14.36
CA ALA A 42 18.94 12.09 13.08
C ALA A 42 19.01 10.58 12.76
N ARG A 43 17.86 9.93 12.57
CA ARG A 43 17.73 8.92 11.51
C ARG A 43 16.53 9.29 10.64
N THR A 44 16.80 10.02 9.56
CA THR A 44 15.91 9.96 8.40
C THR A 44 15.77 8.48 8.03
N SER A 45 14.54 8.04 7.74
CA SER A 45 14.36 6.71 7.16
C SER A 45 15.31 6.60 5.97
N PRO A 46 16.10 5.53 5.85
CA PRO A 46 16.87 5.31 4.63
C PRO A 46 15.93 5.45 3.45
N GLU A 47 16.39 6.14 2.40
CA GLU A 47 15.75 6.07 1.09
C GLU A 47 15.57 4.57 0.76
N PRO A 48 14.39 4.14 0.28
CA PRO A 48 14.20 2.75 -0.10
C PRO A 48 15.34 2.33 -1.01
N HIS A 49 16.05 1.28 -0.63
CA HIS A 49 17.13 0.75 -1.45
C HIS A 49 16.52 0.43 -2.82
N THR A 50 17.09 0.95 -3.91
CA THR A 50 16.81 0.43 -5.25
C THR A 50 17.11 -1.06 -5.21
N VAL A 51 16.07 -1.89 -5.20
CA VAL A 51 16.21 -3.32 -5.42
C VAL A 51 16.51 -3.46 -6.91
N ALA A 52 17.80 -3.33 -7.24
CA ALA A 52 18.30 -3.82 -8.51
C ALA A 52 18.19 -5.35 -8.44
N ALA A 53 17.02 -5.88 -8.79
CA ALA A 53 16.93 -7.29 -9.11
C ALA A 53 17.97 -7.53 -10.22
N PRO A 54 18.98 -8.39 -10.03
CA PRO A 54 19.85 -8.76 -11.13
C PRO A 54 18.92 -9.22 -12.26
N PRO A 55 19.16 -8.83 -13.53
CA PRO A 55 18.34 -9.30 -14.63
C PRO A 55 18.35 -10.83 -14.60
N ALA A 56 17.27 -11.42 -14.09
CA ALA A 56 17.15 -12.85 -13.90
C ALA A 56 16.84 -13.58 -15.21
N VAL A 57 16.93 -12.87 -16.33
CA VAL A 57 16.96 -13.48 -17.66
C VAL A 57 18.36 -14.04 -17.87
N VAL A 58 18.62 -15.16 -17.21
CA VAL A 58 19.76 -16.01 -17.55
C VAL A 58 19.43 -16.63 -18.91
N PRO A 59 20.31 -16.55 -19.91
CA PRO A 59 20.12 -17.25 -21.16
C PRO A 59 19.80 -18.73 -20.88
N VAL A 60 18.71 -19.22 -21.47
CA VAL A 60 18.39 -20.63 -21.39
C VAL A 60 19.58 -21.39 -22.00
N PRO A 61 20.23 -22.31 -21.27
CA PRO A 61 21.31 -23.12 -21.84
C PRO A 61 20.81 -23.80 -23.12
N PRO A 62 21.65 -24.01 -24.13
CA PRO A 62 21.26 -24.70 -25.35
C PRO A 62 20.70 -26.08 -24.99
N ALA A 63 19.37 -26.18 -24.99
CA ALA A 63 18.62 -27.40 -24.78
C ALA A 63 18.30 -28.01 -26.15
N PRO A 64 18.14 -29.34 -26.26
CA PRO A 64 17.58 -29.93 -27.47
C PRO A 64 16.26 -29.23 -27.82
N PRO A 65 15.95 -29.01 -29.10
CA PRO A 65 14.76 -28.27 -29.51
C PRO A 65 13.53 -28.85 -28.82
N ARG A 66 12.87 -28.04 -27.99
CA ARG A 66 11.58 -28.38 -27.37
C ARG A 66 10.67 -28.82 -28.50
N ARG A 67 10.18 -30.06 -28.50
CA ARG A 67 9.52 -30.68 -29.66
C ARG A 67 8.27 -29.88 -30.06
N PRO A 68 8.33 -28.95 -31.04
CA PRO A 68 7.20 -28.08 -31.36
C PRO A 68 6.02 -28.91 -31.91
N LYS A 69 6.34 -30.02 -32.57
CA LYS A 69 5.38 -31.01 -33.07
C LYS A 69 4.44 -31.57 -31.99
N ARG A 70 4.91 -31.71 -30.73
CA ARG A 70 4.05 -32.19 -29.63
C ARG A 70 3.04 -31.11 -29.21
N ALA A 71 3.51 -29.88 -28.99
CA ALA A 71 2.64 -28.75 -28.63
C ALA A 71 1.57 -28.50 -29.71
N VAL A 72 1.96 -28.52 -30.98
CA VAL A 72 1.04 -28.40 -32.13
C VAL A 72 0.02 -29.53 -32.16
N ARG A 73 0.45 -30.78 -31.98
CA ARG A 73 -0.46 -31.93 -31.95
C ARG A 73 -1.44 -31.86 -30.79
N ASP A 74 -0.96 -31.50 -29.60
CA ASP A 74 -1.78 -31.40 -28.40
C ASP A 74 -2.79 -30.23 -28.52
N ALA A 75 -2.41 -29.11 -29.13
CA ALA A 75 -3.31 -27.99 -29.46
C ALA A 75 -4.39 -28.39 -30.47
N GLY A 76 -4.02 -29.09 -31.54
CA GLY A 76 -4.99 -29.62 -32.51
C GLY A 76 -5.96 -30.62 -31.89
N ALA A 77 -5.49 -31.49 -30.99
CA ALA A 77 -6.34 -32.43 -30.26
C ALA A 77 -7.31 -31.73 -29.29
N ALA A 78 -6.89 -30.62 -28.68
CA ALA A 78 -7.75 -29.78 -27.83
C ALA A 78 -8.83 -29.05 -28.65
N GLY A 79 -8.49 -28.55 -29.83
CA GLY A 79 -9.42 -27.82 -30.70
C GLY A 79 -10.57 -28.65 -31.25
N GLY A 80 -10.39 -29.96 -31.41
CA GLY A 80 -11.41 -30.88 -31.91
C GLY A 80 -12.37 -31.43 -30.85
N ARG A 81 -12.22 -31.05 -29.59
CA ARG A 81 -12.97 -31.60 -28.45
C ARG A 81 -14.21 -30.75 -28.14
N PRO A 82 -15.42 -31.34 -28.05
CA PRO A 82 -16.64 -30.61 -27.69
C PRO A 82 -16.55 -29.91 -26.34
N GLU A 83 -15.83 -30.49 -25.37
CA GLU A 83 -15.66 -29.93 -24.04
C GLU A 83 -14.81 -28.64 -24.00
N SER A 84 -14.08 -28.34 -25.07
CA SER A 84 -13.19 -27.17 -25.15
C SER A 84 -13.94 -25.86 -25.43
N GLY A 85 -15.26 -25.91 -25.68
CA GLY A 85 -16.03 -24.75 -26.11
C GLY A 85 -15.45 -24.10 -27.37
N ARG A 86 -15.42 -22.76 -27.43
CA ARG A 86 -14.74 -22.02 -28.49
C ARG A 86 -13.26 -21.88 -28.18
N LEU A 87 -12.42 -22.76 -28.74
CA LEU A 87 -10.97 -22.63 -28.70
C LEU A 87 -10.47 -21.78 -29.88
N GLY A 88 -9.69 -20.74 -29.57
CA GLY A 88 -8.88 -20.03 -30.54
C GLY A 88 -7.45 -19.83 -30.04
N GLY A 89 -6.48 -19.72 -30.95
CA GLY A 89 -5.08 -19.50 -30.63
C GLY A 89 -4.15 -19.69 -31.82
N ARG A 90 -2.90 -19.24 -31.63
CA ARG A 90 -1.81 -19.37 -32.60
C ARG A 90 -0.55 -19.83 -31.87
N ILE A 91 0.23 -20.70 -32.52
CA ILE A 91 1.56 -21.10 -32.08
C ILE A 91 2.55 -20.70 -33.17
N THR A 92 3.53 -19.88 -32.82
CA THR A 92 4.63 -19.48 -33.70
C THR A 92 5.98 -19.90 -33.14
N ASP A 93 6.94 -20.11 -34.03
CA ASP A 93 8.34 -20.19 -33.67
C ASP A 93 8.83 -18.79 -33.27
N ALA A 94 9.32 -18.62 -32.04
CA ALA A 94 9.66 -17.31 -31.50
C ALA A 94 10.87 -16.64 -32.18
N MET A 95 11.74 -17.42 -32.83
CA MET A 95 12.95 -16.89 -33.48
C MET A 95 12.70 -16.50 -34.94
N THR A 96 11.90 -17.30 -35.64
CA THR A 96 11.65 -17.15 -37.07
C THR A 96 10.29 -16.54 -37.38
N ALA A 97 9.43 -16.37 -36.37
CA ALA A 97 8.02 -16.02 -36.49
C ALA A 97 7.19 -17.00 -37.36
N LYS A 98 7.74 -18.17 -37.72
CA LYS A 98 7.04 -19.16 -38.53
C LYS A 98 5.83 -19.69 -37.77
N GLU A 99 4.67 -19.63 -38.40
CA GLU A 99 3.46 -20.25 -37.85
C GLU A 99 3.58 -21.78 -37.86
N LEU A 100 3.20 -22.39 -36.74
CA LEU A 100 3.24 -23.83 -36.52
C LEU A 100 1.84 -24.42 -36.33
N TRP A 101 0.89 -23.61 -35.86
CA TRP A 101 -0.52 -23.96 -35.68
C TRP A 101 -1.37 -22.70 -35.51
N HIS A 102 -2.61 -22.72 -35.99
CA HIS A 102 -3.60 -21.70 -35.71
C HIS A 102 -5.02 -22.31 -35.67
N GLN A 103 -5.92 -21.64 -34.96
CA GLN A 103 -7.35 -21.91 -34.98
C GLN A 103 -8.06 -20.64 -34.48
N LEU A 104 -9.04 -20.10 -35.23
CA LEU A 104 -9.82 -18.90 -34.85
C LEU A 104 -8.97 -17.76 -34.25
N ASP A 105 -7.75 -17.59 -34.76
CA ASP A 105 -6.74 -16.69 -34.20
C ASP A 105 -6.89 -15.24 -34.66
N ASP A 106 -7.83 -14.99 -35.57
CA ASP A 106 -8.33 -13.70 -36.03
C ASP A 106 -9.68 -13.33 -35.38
N VAL A 107 -10.27 -14.21 -34.56
CA VAL A 107 -11.53 -13.98 -33.88
C VAL A 107 -11.28 -13.35 -32.50
N PRO A 108 -11.87 -12.20 -32.18
CA PRO A 108 -11.79 -11.62 -30.84
C PRO A 108 -12.40 -12.56 -29.78
N LEU A 109 -11.62 -12.85 -28.74
CA LEU A 109 -12.02 -13.63 -27.57
C LEU A 109 -11.83 -12.80 -26.29
N LEU A 110 -12.51 -13.19 -25.21
CA LEU A 110 -12.32 -12.57 -23.90
C LEU A 110 -10.93 -12.96 -23.37
N PRO A 111 -10.00 -11.99 -23.19
CA PRO A 111 -8.63 -12.32 -22.83
C PRO A 111 -8.47 -12.72 -21.35
N ALA A 112 -9.46 -12.39 -20.51
CA ALA A 112 -9.34 -12.47 -19.06
C ALA A 112 -7.99 -11.88 -18.58
N SER A 113 -7.28 -12.56 -17.69
CA SER A 113 -5.98 -12.09 -17.17
C SER A 113 -4.84 -12.08 -18.21
N THR A 114 -5.00 -12.65 -19.41
CA THR A 114 -3.99 -12.49 -20.47
C THR A 114 -3.89 -11.04 -20.95
N ASN A 115 -4.92 -10.22 -20.73
CA ASN A 115 -4.87 -8.77 -20.96
C ASN A 115 -3.74 -8.07 -20.19
N LYS A 116 -3.30 -8.63 -19.06
CA LYS A 116 -2.19 -8.10 -18.26
C LYS A 116 -0.86 -8.11 -19.03
N VAL A 117 -0.69 -8.97 -20.02
CA VAL A 117 0.50 -8.98 -20.89
C VAL A 117 0.58 -7.68 -21.68
N LEU A 118 -0.55 -7.23 -22.25
CA LEU A 118 -0.61 -5.97 -22.99
C LEU A 118 -0.38 -4.77 -22.06
N THR A 119 -0.99 -4.77 -20.86
CA THR A 119 -0.76 -3.72 -19.86
C THR A 119 0.70 -3.65 -19.41
N ALA A 120 1.33 -4.80 -19.16
CA ALA A 120 2.74 -4.87 -18.77
C ALA A 120 3.66 -4.38 -19.90
N ALA A 121 3.39 -4.77 -21.15
CA ALA A 121 4.15 -4.29 -22.30
C ALA A 121 4.02 -2.76 -22.46
N ALA A 122 2.80 -2.21 -22.34
CA ALA A 122 2.57 -0.78 -22.40
C ALA A 122 3.34 -0.05 -21.27
N ALA A 123 3.28 -0.54 -20.03
CA ALA A 123 4.02 0.04 -18.92
C ALA A 123 5.54 0.02 -19.15
N LEU A 124 6.10 -1.12 -19.56
CA LEU A 124 7.54 -1.27 -19.80
C LEU A 124 8.05 -0.45 -21.00
N LEU A 125 7.21 -0.16 -21.99
CA LEU A 125 7.56 0.66 -23.15
C LEU A 125 7.41 2.16 -22.89
N THR A 126 6.67 2.56 -21.86
CA THR A 126 6.32 3.96 -21.60
C THR A 126 6.96 4.54 -20.34
N LEU A 127 7.14 3.72 -19.31
CA LEU A 127 7.69 4.14 -18.03
C LEU A 127 9.20 3.88 -17.99
N ASP A 128 9.91 4.76 -17.29
CA ASP A 128 11.30 4.49 -16.92
C ASP A 128 11.39 3.22 -16.07
N ARG A 129 12.47 2.46 -16.24
CA ARG A 129 12.66 1.18 -15.53
C ARG A 129 12.63 1.33 -14.01
N GLU A 130 13.09 2.47 -13.51
CA GLU A 130 13.14 2.82 -12.08
C GLU A 130 11.96 3.70 -11.66
N ALA A 131 10.92 3.83 -12.50
CA ALA A 131 9.75 4.63 -12.16
C ALA A 131 9.06 4.09 -10.90
N THR A 132 8.87 4.97 -9.91
CA THR A 132 8.19 4.65 -8.65
C THR A 132 6.84 5.34 -8.56
N VAL A 133 5.88 4.69 -7.91
CA VAL A 133 4.61 5.32 -7.52
C VAL A 133 4.76 5.93 -6.12
N THR A 134 4.56 7.25 -6.00
CA THR A 134 4.81 7.96 -4.74
C THR A 134 3.52 8.35 -4.04
N THR A 135 3.41 8.01 -2.77
CA THR A 135 2.43 8.62 -1.84
C THR A 135 3.16 9.53 -0.88
N ARG A 136 2.67 10.76 -0.70
CA ARG A 136 3.32 11.78 0.14
C ARG A 136 2.32 12.54 1.00
N VAL A 137 2.81 13.19 2.06
CA VAL A 137 2.02 14.14 2.84
C VAL A 137 2.64 15.52 2.71
N VAL A 138 1.82 16.51 2.36
CA VAL A 138 2.24 17.91 2.22
C VAL A 138 1.46 18.82 3.18
N ALA A 139 1.97 20.02 3.43
CA ALA A 139 1.22 21.03 4.17
C ALA A 139 0.02 21.53 3.32
N GLY A 140 -1.13 21.71 3.96
CA GLY A 140 -2.29 22.35 3.37
C GLY A 140 -2.18 23.87 3.38
N LYS A 141 -3.10 24.54 2.69
CA LYS A 141 -3.18 26.02 2.65
C LYS A 141 -3.56 26.63 4.00
N GLU A 142 -4.33 25.90 4.79
CA GLU A 142 -4.78 26.30 6.12
C GLU A 142 -3.79 25.80 7.18
N ALA A 143 -3.55 26.62 8.21
CA ALA A 143 -2.64 26.26 9.30
C ALA A 143 -3.10 24.97 10.00
N GLY A 144 -2.17 24.03 10.18
CA GLY A 144 -2.44 22.73 10.78
C GLY A 144 -3.12 21.73 9.85
N VAL A 145 -3.52 22.09 8.63
CA VAL A 145 -4.02 21.10 7.67
C VAL A 145 -2.85 20.41 6.99
N VAL A 146 -2.92 19.08 6.87
CA VAL A 146 -2.02 18.30 6.01
C VAL A 146 -2.81 17.58 4.93
N VAL A 147 -2.17 17.32 3.79
CA VAL A 147 -2.81 16.69 2.63
C VAL A 147 -2.06 15.41 2.28
N LEU A 148 -2.74 14.25 2.35
CA LEU A 148 -2.26 12.99 1.82
C LEU A 148 -2.47 12.99 0.30
N VAL A 149 -1.39 12.98 -0.46
CA VAL A 149 -1.39 12.99 -1.92
C VAL A 149 -1.02 11.59 -2.40
N GLY A 150 -1.97 10.92 -3.04
CA GLY A 150 -1.79 9.58 -3.57
C GLY A 150 -1.30 9.57 -5.03
N GLY A 151 -0.33 8.71 -5.31
CA GLY A 151 0.16 8.45 -6.66
C GLY A 151 -0.47 7.22 -7.33
N GLY A 152 -1.31 6.47 -6.62
CA GLY A 152 -1.88 5.21 -7.08
C GLY A 152 -1.12 3.96 -6.62
N ASP A 153 -0.43 4.02 -5.49
CA ASP A 153 0.29 2.87 -4.92
C ASP A 153 -0.71 1.90 -4.27
N PRO A 154 -0.93 0.69 -4.81
CA PRO A 154 -1.85 -0.28 -4.23
C PRO A 154 -1.22 -1.07 -3.07
N THR A 155 0.08 -0.88 -2.82
CA THR A 155 0.86 -1.67 -1.86
C THR A 155 1.02 -1.01 -0.49
N LEU A 156 0.76 0.30 -0.39
CA LEU A 156 0.81 1.05 0.88
C LEU A 156 -0.04 0.36 1.96
N SER A 157 0.56 0.12 3.13
CA SER A 157 -0.09 -0.66 4.18
C SER A 157 -0.61 0.20 5.35
N ALA A 158 -1.80 -0.16 5.84
CA ALA A 158 -2.37 0.32 7.09
C ALA A 158 -1.87 -0.46 8.31
N VAL A 159 -1.23 -1.62 8.10
CA VAL A 159 -0.83 -2.52 9.17
C VAL A 159 0.20 -1.84 10.08
N PRO A 160 0.04 -1.90 11.42
CA PRO A 160 1.02 -1.35 12.36
C PRO A 160 2.43 -1.94 12.18
N PRO A 161 3.48 -1.23 12.59
CA PRO A 161 4.84 -1.78 12.61
C PRO A 161 4.89 -3.14 13.33
N GLY A 162 5.58 -4.10 12.72
CA GLY A 162 5.66 -5.48 13.22
C GLY A 162 4.50 -6.40 12.81
N GLY A 163 3.42 -5.85 12.23
CA GLY A 163 2.34 -6.65 11.66
C GLY A 163 2.59 -7.10 10.22
N GLN A 164 1.91 -8.16 9.82
CA GLN A 164 2.01 -8.76 8.48
C GLN A 164 1.00 -8.14 7.50
N SER A 165 1.47 -7.83 6.29
CA SER A 165 0.64 -7.47 5.12
C SER A 165 0.92 -8.47 4.00
N TRP A 166 -0.02 -8.63 3.08
CA TRP A 166 0.15 -9.43 1.87
C TRP A 166 1.33 -8.93 1.03
N TYR A 167 1.54 -7.61 0.99
CA TYR A 167 2.69 -7.02 0.34
C TYR A 167 3.88 -7.03 1.29
N HIS A 168 4.83 -7.90 1.01
CA HIS A 168 6.10 -7.96 1.74
C HIS A 168 6.82 -6.60 1.65
N ASP A 169 7.40 -6.17 2.78
CA ASP A 169 8.16 -4.93 2.90
C ASP A 169 7.41 -3.65 2.48
N ALA A 170 6.08 -3.69 2.50
CA ALA A 170 5.25 -2.54 2.16
C ALA A 170 5.57 -1.29 3.00
N ALA A 171 5.63 -0.15 2.32
CA ALA A 171 5.63 1.15 2.99
C ALA A 171 4.37 1.28 3.86
N ARG A 172 4.49 1.93 5.01
CA ARG A 172 3.38 2.05 5.96
C ARG A 172 2.90 3.48 6.06
N ILE A 173 1.58 3.66 6.10
CA ILE A 173 0.98 4.97 6.33
C ILE A 173 1.35 5.55 7.72
N SER A 174 1.69 4.68 8.67
CA SER A 174 2.21 5.08 9.99
C SER A 174 3.59 5.77 9.92
N ASP A 175 4.39 5.47 8.90
CA ASP A 175 5.68 6.13 8.66
C ASP A 175 5.48 7.56 8.17
N LEU A 176 4.53 7.78 7.25
CA LEU A 176 4.11 9.12 6.81
C LEU A 176 3.60 9.95 7.99
N ALA A 177 2.75 9.36 8.84
CA ALA A 177 2.28 10.01 10.05
C ALA A 177 3.44 10.34 11.01
N GLY A 178 4.45 9.46 11.10
CA GLY A 178 5.68 9.69 11.85
C GLY A 178 6.51 10.86 11.32
N GLN A 179 6.63 10.99 10.00
CA GLN A 179 7.32 12.11 9.36
C GLN A 179 6.63 13.44 9.66
N VAL A 180 5.29 13.48 9.60
CA VAL A 180 4.51 14.67 9.95
C VAL A 180 4.71 15.06 11.41
N ARG A 181 4.73 14.11 12.34
CA ARG A 181 5.00 14.43 13.77
C ARG A 181 6.41 14.99 13.97
N ARG A 182 7.40 14.45 13.27
CA ARG A 182 8.81 14.91 13.37
C ARG A 182 9.04 16.27 12.73
N SER A 183 8.23 16.68 11.76
CA SER A 183 8.34 18.03 11.18
C SER A 183 7.88 19.14 12.13
N GLY A 184 7.29 18.80 13.28
CA GLY A 184 6.78 19.76 14.25
C GLY A 184 5.39 20.32 13.92
N VAL A 185 4.82 19.92 12.77
CA VAL A 185 3.43 20.22 12.44
C VAL A 185 2.52 19.54 13.46
N LYS A 186 1.51 20.27 13.93
CA LYS A 186 0.42 19.74 14.76
C LYS A 186 -0.84 19.66 13.88
N PRO A 187 -1.12 18.51 13.24
CA PRO A 187 -2.25 18.41 12.33
C PRO A 187 -3.57 18.65 13.05
N THR A 188 -4.36 19.59 12.55
CA THR A 188 -5.74 19.84 12.98
C THR A 188 -6.74 19.14 12.07
N ALA A 189 -6.37 18.88 10.81
CA ALA A 189 -7.12 18.07 9.87
C ALA A 189 -6.22 17.38 8.84
N VAL A 190 -6.70 16.26 8.30
CA VAL A 190 -6.10 15.56 7.16
C VAL A 190 -7.06 15.63 5.98
N LYS A 191 -6.61 16.22 4.87
CA LYS A 191 -7.29 16.16 3.57
C LYS A 191 -6.64 15.06 2.71
N VAL A 192 -7.38 14.54 1.75
CA VAL A 192 -6.88 13.52 0.81
C VAL A 192 -7.02 14.08 -0.59
N ASP A 193 -5.89 14.21 -1.30
CA ASP A 193 -5.87 14.62 -2.69
C ASP A 193 -6.02 13.37 -3.58
N THR A 194 -7.16 13.31 -4.27
CA THR A 194 -7.48 12.25 -5.22
C THR A 194 -7.47 12.72 -6.67
N SER A 195 -6.88 13.88 -6.97
CA SER A 195 -6.91 14.48 -8.30
C SER A 195 -6.06 13.76 -9.34
N ALA A 196 -5.14 12.88 -8.91
CA ALA A 196 -4.28 12.12 -9.82
C ALA A 196 -5.08 11.22 -10.77
N PHE A 197 -6.24 10.69 -10.34
CA PHE A 197 -7.12 9.87 -11.16
C PHE A 197 -8.46 10.58 -11.39
N THR A 198 -8.98 10.47 -12.60
CA THR A 198 -10.31 10.96 -12.97
C THR A 198 -11.10 9.85 -13.67
N GLY A 199 -12.43 9.92 -13.63
CA GLY A 199 -13.32 8.95 -14.28
C GLY A 199 -13.90 7.91 -13.32
N PRO A 200 -14.50 6.83 -13.87
CA PRO A 200 -15.09 5.75 -13.08
C PRO A 200 -14.04 5.03 -12.23
N LYS A 201 -14.45 4.58 -11.04
CA LYS A 201 -13.60 3.82 -10.11
C LYS A 201 -13.62 2.32 -10.38
N THR A 202 -14.51 1.86 -11.25
CA THR A 202 -14.63 0.48 -11.68
C THR A 202 -14.65 0.47 -13.20
N ALA A 203 -14.08 -0.58 -13.81
CA ALA A 203 -14.12 -0.71 -15.25
C ALA A 203 -15.55 -1.07 -15.72
N PRO A 204 -16.00 -0.58 -16.89
CA PRO A 204 -17.25 -1.02 -17.47
C PRO A 204 -17.31 -2.54 -17.61
N GLY A 205 -18.42 -3.14 -17.18
CA GLY A 205 -18.64 -4.59 -17.25
C GLY A 205 -18.11 -5.41 -16.07
N TRP A 206 -17.45 -4.80 -15.08
CA TRP A 206 -17.14 -5.48 -13.81
C TRP A 206 -18.41 -5.73 -12.99
N ASP A 207 -18.47 -6.90 -12.33
CA ASP A 207 -19.54 -7.21 -11.39
C ASP A 207 -19.20 -6.54 -10.04
N PRO A 208 -20.10 -5.74 -9.45
CA PRO A 208 -19.90 -5.20 -8.10
C PRO A 208 -19.60 -6.27 -7.04
N ALA A 209 -20.10 -7.50 -7.22
CA ALA A 209 -19.82 -8.62 -6.32
C ALA A 209 -18.34 -9.04 -6.30
N ASP A 210 -17.57 -8.73 -7.34
CA ASP A 210 -16.12 -9.03 -7.41
C ASP A 210 -15.32 -8.23 -6.38
N ILE A 211 -15.87 -7.12 -5.86
CA ILE A 211 -15.29 -6.38 -4.74
C ILE A 211 -15.42 -7.20 -3.45
N ASP A 212 -16.62 -7.71 -3.19
CA ASP A 212 -16.90 -8.52 -2.01
C ASP A 212 -16.18 -9.88 -2.08
N GLY A 213 -16.04 -10.43 -3.30
CA GLY A 213 -15.31 -11.65 -3.62
C GLY A 213 -13.79 -11.55 -3.48
N GLY A 214 -13.23 -10.35 -3.40
CA GLY A 214 -11.78 -10.14 -3.18
C GLY A 214 -10.94 -9.97 -4.44
N ASP A 215 -11.55 -10.02 -5.62
CA ASP A 215 -10.88 -9.99 -6.93
C ASP A 215 -10.47 -8.59 -7.36
N VAL A 216 -11.32 -7.59 -7.08
CA VAL A 216 -11.10 -6.20 -7.51
C VAL A 216 -11.37 -5.21 -6.38
N ALA A 217 -10.73 -4.05 -6.43
CA ALA A 217 -11.02 -2.93 -5.55
C ALA A 217 -11.31 -1.69 -6.42
N PRO A 218 -12.04 -0.70 -5.90
CA PRO A 218 -12.16 0.60 -6.56
C PRO A 218 -10.78 1.17 -6.91
N ILE A 219 -10.61 1.60 -8.15
CA ILE A 219 -9.39 2.21 -8.68
C ILE A 219 -9.26 3.60 -8.09
N GLU A 220 -8.28 3.79 -7.22
CA GLU A 220 -8.14 4.99 -6.41
C GLU A 220 -6.67 5.40 -6.30
N PRO A 221 -6.36 6.72 -6.28
CA PRO A 221 -4.98 7.18 -6.17
C PRO A 221 -4.39 6.98 -4.77
N VAL A 222 -5.26 6.80 -3.77
CA VAL A 222 -4.88 6.39 -2.42
C VAL A 222 -5.59 5.08 -2.12
N MET A 223 -4.80 4.02 -1.91
CA MET A 223 -5.28 2.70 -1.53
C MET A 223 -4.46 2.20 -0.34
N LEU A 224 -5.08 1.37 0.49
CA LEU A 224 -4.42 0.67 1.58
C LEU A 224 -4.55 -0.83 1.38
N ASP A 225 -3.45 -1.56 1.43
CA ASP A 225 -3.38 -3.02 1.36
C ASP A 225 -4.14 -3.61 0.14
N GLY A 226 -4.15 -2.87 -0.98
CA GLY A 226 -4.88 -3.23 -2.20
C GLY A 226 -6.40 -3.24 -2.00
N GLY A 227 -6.91 -2.55 -0.99
CA GLY A 227 -8.30 -2.57 -0.57
C GLY A 227 -8.66 -3.75 0.34
N ARG A 228 -7.74 -4.62 0.73
CA ARG A 228 -8.06 -5.79 1.58
C ARG A 228 -8.57 -5.37 2.96
N VAL A 229 -9.69 -5.97 3.36
CA VAL A 229 -10.22 -5.86 4.73
C VAL A 229 -9.35 -6.66 5.72
N GLN A 230 -8.77 -7.78 5.29
CA GLN A 230 -7.77 -8.55 6.03
C GLN A 230 -6.43 -8.43 5.29
N PRO A 231 -5.55 -7.49 5.67
CA PRO A 231 -4.37 -7.12 4.89
C PRO A 231 -3.43 -8.26 4.51
N ALA A 232 -3.32 -9.30 5.35
CA ALA A 232 -2.44 -10.45 5.13
C ALA A 232 -3.08 -11.59 4.32
N THR A 233 -4.39 -11.54 4.08
CA THR A 233 -5.13 -12.65 3.43
C THR A 233 -5.24 -12.39 1.92
N PRO A 234 -4.71 -13.27 1.05
CA PRO A 234 -4.71 -13.05 -0.41
C PRO A 234 -6.10 -12.73 -0.97
N ASP A 235 -7.07 -13.59 -0.65
CA ASP A 235 -8.46 -13.56 -1.16
C ASP A 235 -9.40 -12.83 -0.20
N SER A 236 -8.87 -11.88 0.58
CA SER A 236 -9.72 -11.02 1.42
C SER A 236 -10.69 -10.24 0.53
N THR A 237 -11.95 -10.19 0.96
CA THR A 237 -12.91 -9.15 0.56
C THR A 237 -12.22 -7.78 0.47
N ARG A 238 -12.55 -7.03 -0.58
CA ARG A 238 -12.07 -5.67 -0.76
C ARG A 238 -13.05 -4.65 -0.19
N SER A 239 -12.52 -3.51 0.21
CA SER A 239 -13.33 -2.39 0.63
C SER A 239 -13.91 -1.65 -0.57
N HIS A 240 -15.17 -1.24 -0.44
CA HIS A 240 -15.83 -0.27 -1.33
C HIS A 240 -15.30 1.17 -1.15
N THR A 241 -14.38 1.39 -0.21
CA THR A 241 -13.85 2.72 0.15
C THR A 241 -12.32 2.78 0.09
N ARG A 242 -11.79 3.96 -0.20
CA ARG A 242 -10.36 4.21 -0.48
C ARG A 242 -9.42 3.98 0.72
N LEU A 243 -9.92 4.26 1.93
CA LEU A 243 -9.12 4.35 3.16
C LEU A 243 -9.75 3.54 4.29
N TRP A 244 -10.11 2.29 3.98
CA TRP A 244 -10.64 1.42 5.02
C TRP A 244 -9.57 1.13 6.06
N MET A 245 -9.85 1.53 7.29
CA MET A 245 -9.08 1.25 8.49
C MET A 245 -10.08 1.00 9.63
N PRO A 246 -9.91 -0.07 10.42
CA PRO A 246 -10.72 -0.29 11.61
C PRO A 246 -10.67 0.95 12.54
N GLY A 247 -11.82 1.57 12.79
CA GLY A 247 -11.96 2.69 13.74
C GLY A 247 -11.56 4.07 13.23
N ALA A 248 -11.14 4.24 11.98
CA ALA A 248 -10.82 5.56 11.43
C ALA A 248 -12.08 6.32 10.96
N ARG A 249 -12.20 7.60 11.35
CA ARG A 249 -13.15 8.55 10.76
C ARG A 249 -12.39 9.50 9.85
N TRP A 250 -12.53 9.31 8.55
CA TRP A 250 -12.04 10.25 7.54
C TRP A 250 -13.14 11.26 7.22
N LEU A 251 -12.82 12.56 7.23
CA LEU A 251 -13.76 13.59 6.79
C LEU A 251 -13.90 13.50 5.26
N PRO A 252 -15.13 13.32 4.72
CA PRO A 252 -15.33 13.40 3.28
C PRO A 252 -15.02 14.83 2.80
N HIS A 253 -14.37 14.97 1.64
CA HIS A 253 -14.45 16.24 0.91
C HIS A 253 -15.77 16.27 0.15
N SER A 254 -16.62 17.24 0.49
CA SER A 254 -17.53 17.81 -0.50
C SER A 254 -16.67 18.58 -1.49
N ALA A 255 -16.59 18.09 -2.73
CA ALA A 255 -16.10 18.90 -3.84
C ALA A 255 -17.17 19.95 -4.15
N SER A 256 -17.04 21.16 -3.60
CA SER A 256 -17.79 22.32 -4.07
C SER A 256 -17.17 22.77 -5.39
N THR A 257 -17.77 22.33 -6.48
CA THR A 257 -17.53 22.84 -7.84
C THR A 257 -17.91 24.32 -7.88
N LEU A 258 -16.92 25.21 -7.96
CA LEU A 258 -17.16 26.59 -8.34
C LEU A 258 -17.08 26.66 -9.87
N ARG A 259 -18.25 26.78 -10.50
CA ARG A 259 -18.37 27.12 -11.92
C ARG A 259 -17.67 28.46 -12.17
N ARG A 260 -16.89 28.52 -13.24
CA ARG A 260 -16.94 29.63 -14.20
C ARG A 260 -17.14 29.02 -15.57
#